data_AF-A0A9X8E270-F1
#
_entry.id   AF-A0A9X8E270-F1
#
_cell.length_a   1.000
_cell.length_b   1.000
_cell.length_c   1.000
_cell.angle_alpha   90.00
_cell.angle_beta   90.00
_cell.angle_gamma   90.00
#
_symmetry.space_group_name_H-M   'P 1'
#
loop_
_entity.id
_entity.type
_entity.pdbx_description
1 polymer ?
#
loop_
_entity_poly.entity_id
_entity_poly.type
_entity_poly.pdbx_seq_one_letter_code
_entity_poly.pdbx_strand_id
1 'polypeptide(L)'
;MSNHLHVDGDLNELEASVRAIQDSTANVTVDEILTDFKDAHKRSAIHFAALNGRRKVLSYILEHAPGALNAVDEDGRSPLLYAVKANEFATAKLLLDAGADTNVVESNGTSCLHEAAAHGSVRACKALLERGANLNASTKNGTPLHIAICILPGVTALHVAAETGFADVVAIMLQERTDEAIKIANQRTDAGYI
;
A
#
# COMPACT_ATOMS: atom_id res chain seq x y z
N MET A 1 -30.77 -20.06 -7.90
CA MET A 1 -30.41 -19.35 -9.14
C MET A 1 -28.93 -19.03 -9.03
N SER A 2 -28.10 -20.02 -9.39
CA SER A 2 -26.65 -19.92 -9.28
C SER A 2 -26.16 -19.25 -10.56
N ASN A 3 -25.58 -18.05 -10.44
CA ASN A 3 -24.91 -17.40 -11.54
C ASN A 3 -23.70 -18.26 -11.92
N HIS A 4 -23.83 -19.02 -13.00
CA HIS A 4 -22.71 -19.57 -13.74
C HIS A 4 -21.91 -18.40 -14.33
N LEU A 5 -20.93 -17.91 -13.57
CA LEU A 5 -19.81 -17.18 -14.13
C LEU A 5 -19.05 -18.14 -15.06
N HIS A 6 -18.62 -17.60 -16.19
CA HIS A 6 -18.03 -18.28 -17.32
C HIS A 6 -16.60 -18.75 -16.97
N VAL A 7 -16.50 -19.87 -16.25
CA VAL A 7 -15.28 -20.30 -15.52
C VAL A 7 -14.05 -20.54 -16.42
N ASP A 8 -14.24 -21.01 -17.65
CA ASP A 8 -13.11 -21.42 -18.50
C ASP A 8 -12.33 -20.24 -19.09
N GLY A 9 -12.94 -19.06 -19.26
CA GLY A 9 -12.27 -17.87 -19.76
C GLY A 9 -11.40 -17.20 -18.71
N ASP A 10 -11.95 -17.03 -17.50
CA ASP A 10 -11.24 -16.42 -16.38
C ASP A 10 -10.10 -17.30 -15.86
N LEU A 11 -10.23 -18.63 -15.93
CA LEU A 11 -9.18 -19.57 -15.53
C LEU A 11 -7.96 -19.50 -16.47
N ASN A 12 -8.17 -19.42 -17.79
CA ASN A 12 -7.08 -19.27 -18.76
C ASN A 12 -6.36 -17.93 -18.63
N GLU A 13 -7.09 -16.85 -18.34
CA GLU A 13 -6.49 -15.52 -18.08
C GLU A 13 -5.77 -15.47 -16.72
N LEU A 14 -6.30 -16.18 -15.71
CA LEU A 14 -5.66 -16.36 -14.41
C LEU A 14 -4.36 -17.15 -14.58
N GLU A 15 -4.38 -18.29 -15.27
CA GLU A 15 -3.19 -19.09 -15.61
C GLU A 15 -2.16 -18.31 -16.43
N ALA A 16 -2.59 -17.48 -17.39
CA ALA A 16 -1.69 -16.59 -18.14
C ALA A 16 -1.08 -15.50 -17.23
N SER A 17 -1.86 -14.96 -16.29
CA SER A 17 -1.40 -13.97 -15.30
C SER A 17 -0.45 -14.60 -14.28
N VAL A 18 -0.65 -15.87 -13.94
CA VAL A 18 0.22 -16.70 -13.11
C VAL A 18 1.53 -17.03 -13.83
N ARG A 19 1.46 -17.35 -15.13
CA ARG A 19 2.64 -17.45 -15.99
C ARG A 19 3.48 -16.17 -16.03
N ALA A 20 2.83 -15.01 -15.94
CA ALA A 20 3.55 -13.75 -15.85
C ALA A 20 4.15 -13.49 -14.45
N ILE A 21 3.63 -14.12 -13.39
CA ILE A 21 4.27 -14.19 -12.07
C ILE A 21 5.48 -15.17 -12.11
N GLN A 22 5.45 -16.18 -13.00
CA GLN A 22 6.43 -17.28 -13.13
C GLN A 22 7.80 -16.95 -13.75
N ASP A 23 8.01 -15.78 -14.35
CA ASP A 23 9.28 -15.49 -15.07
C ASP A 23 10.54 -15.37 -14.16
N SER A 24 10.43 -15.70 -12.86
CA SER A 24 11.60 -15.88 -12.00
C SER A 24 11.44 -16.99 -10.94
N THR A 25 11.11 -18.22 -11.35
CA THR A 25 11.27 -19.52 -10.65
C THR A 25 10.01 -20.19 -10.06
N ALA A 26 9.94 -21.51 -10.30
CA ALA A 26 8.99 -22.53 -9.83
C ALA A 26 7.59 -22.57 -10.47
N ASN A 27 7.17 -23.80 -10.80
CA ASN A 27 5.96 -24.14 -11.55
C ASN A 27 4.73 -24.13 -10.62
N VAL A 28 4.27 -22.95 -10.19
CA VAL A 28 3.18 -22.78 -9.20
C VAL A 28 1.80 -22.96 -9.86
N THR A 29 1.03 -23.95 -9.41
CA THR A 29 -0.35 -24.27 -9.82
C THR A 29 -1.39 -23.39 -9.12
N VAL A 30 -2.64 -23.37 -9.61
CA VAL A 30 -3.75 -22.60 -8.98
C VAL A 30 -4.00 -23.03 -7.53
N ASP A 31 -3.87 -24.32 -7.23
CA ASP A 31 -3.92 -24.82 -5.84
C ASP A 31 -2.76 -24.26 -5.02
N GLU A 32 -1.55 -24.18 -5.58
CA GLU A 32 -0.40 -23.64 -4.86
C GLU A 32 -0.51 -22.14 -4.57
N ILE A 33 -1.19 -21.37 -5.43
CA ILE A 33 -1.50 -19.94 -5.23
C ILE A 33 -2.43 -19.71 -4.04
N LEU A 34 -3.39 -20.61 -3.85
CA LEU A 34 -4.34 -20.57 -2.74
C LEU A 34 -3.77 -21.18 -1.46
N THR A 35 -2.79 -22.07 -1.58
CA THR A 35 -2.00 -22.51 -0.43
C THR A 35 -1.04 -21.42 0.03
N ASP A 36 -0.58 -21.49 1.28
CA ASP A 36 0.46 -20.62 1.85
C ASP A 36 1.85 -20.89 1.25
N PHE A 37 1.92 -21.21 -0.06
CA PHE A 37 3.16 -21.41 -0.77
C PHE A 37 3.97 -20.12 -0.72
N LYS A 38 5.17 -20.26 -0.19
CA LYS A 38 6.09 -19.21 0.16
C LYS A 38 7.40 -19.54 -0.52
N ASP A 39 7.94 -18.57 -1.24
CA ASP A 39 9.28 -18.72 -1.78
C ASP A 39 10.35 -18.64 -0.67
N ALA A 40 11.63 -18.65 -1.05
CA ALA A 40 12.75 -18.56 -0.11
C ALA A 40 12.75 -17.27 0.75
N HIS A 41 11.95 -16.27 0.39
CA HIS A 41 11.78 -15.00 1.10
C HIS A 41 10.41 -14.87 1.77
N LYS A 42 9.67 -15.98 1.90
CA LYS A 42 8.28 -16.02 2.40
C LYS A 42 7.29 -15.16 1.60
N ARG A 43 7.60 -14.86 0.35
CA ARG A 43 6.68 -14.17 -0.56
C ARG A 43 5.69 -15.19 -1.09
N SER A 44 4.42 -14.88 -0.93
CA SER A 44 3.29 -15.63 -1.50
C SER A 44 2.78 -14.97 -2.78
N ALA A 45 1.88 -15.67 -3.50
CA ALA A 45 1.32 -15.23 -4.77
C ALA A 45 0.70 -13.81 -4.72
N ILE A 46 0.09 -13.42 -3.60
CA ILE A 46 -0.51 -12.09 -3.43
C ILE A 46 0.54 -10.96 -3.46
N HIS A 47 1.77 -11.20 -3.00
CA HIS A 47 2.85 -10.21 -3.06
C HIS A 47 3.25 -9.95 -4.52
N PHE A 48 3.42 -11.01 -5.31
CA PHE A 48 3.76 -10.89 -6.72
C PHE A 48 2.62 -10.31 -7.56
N ALA A 49 1.37 -10.68 -7.25
CA ALA A 49 0.20 -10.11 -7.90
C ALA A 49 0.10 -8.59 -7.64
N ALA A 50 0.38 -8.16 -6.40
CA ALA A 50 0.42 -6.76 -6.03
C ALA A 50 1.56 -5.99 -6.72
N LEU A 51 2.76 -6.56 -6.74
CA LEU A 51 3.94 -5.98 -7.40
C LEU A 51 3.73 -5.76 -8.90
N ASN A 52 3.10 -6.72 -9.59
CA ASN A 52 2.93 -6.70 -11.05
C ASN A 52 1.58 -6.12 -11.51
N GLY A 53 0.80 -5.52 -10.61
CA GLY A 53 -0.50 -4.92 -10.95
C GLY A 53 -1.57 -5.91 -11.44
N ARG A 54 -1.44 -7.19 -11.09
CA ARG A 54 -2.31 -8.29 -11.55
C ARG A 54 -3.63 -8.34 -10.78
N ARG A 55 -4.45 -7.30 -10.94
CA ARG A 55 -5.70 -7.09 -10.20
C ARG A 55 -6.69 -8.26 -10.24
N LYS A 56 -6.82 -8.96 -11.38
CA LYS A 56 -7.70 -10.15 -11.49
C LYS A 56 -7.24 -11.28 -10.56
N VAL A 57 -5.94 -11.59 -10.58
CA VAL A 57 -5.32 -12.59 -9.68
C VAL A 57 -5.49 -12.17 -8.23
N LEU A 58 -5.28 -10.88 -7.95
CA LEU A 58 -5.43 -10.33 -6.61
C LEU A 58 -6.87 -10.48 -6.09
N SER A 59 -7.87 -10.10 -6.88
CA SER A 59 -9.30 -10.30 -6.54
C SER A 59 -9.61 -11.77 -6.26
N TYR A 60 -9.14 -12.67 -7.14
CA TYR A 60 -9.37 -14.10 -6.97
C TYR A 60 -8.78 -14.65 -5.67
N ILE A 61 -7.55 -14.25 -5.33
CA ILE A 61 -6.90 -14.64 -4.07
C ILE A 61 -7.68 -14.08 -2.87
N LEU A 62 -8.13 -12.83 -2.90
CA LEU A 62 -8.86 -12.23 -1.79
C LEU A 62 -10.24 -12.86 -1.55
N GLU A 63 -10.89 -13.35 -2.61
CA GLU A 63 -12.17 -14.07 -2.52
C GLU A 63 -12.02 -15.46 -1.88
N HIS A 64 -10.94 -16.17 -2.19
CA HIS A 64 -10.75 -17.58 -1.78
C HIS A 64 -9.81 -17.74 -0.57
N ALA A 65 -8.94 -16.77 -0.31
CA ALA A 65 -7.96 -16.76 0.77
C ALA A 65 -7.85 -15.35 1.41
N PRO A 66 -8.91 -14.84 2.07
CA PRO A 66 -8.95 -13.49 2.63
C PRO A 66 -7.86 -13.24 3.69
N GLY A 67 -7.38 -14.30 4.36
CA GLY A 67 -6.27 -14.21 5.32
C GLY A 67 -4.93 -13.78 4.71
N ALA A 68 -4.78 -13.84 3.39
CA ALA A 68 -3.56 -13.43 2.69
C ALA A 68 -3.40 -11.90 2.55
N LEU A 69 -4.47 -11.12 2.77
CA LEU A 69 -4.51 -9.66 2.55
C LEU A 69 -3.35 -8.91 3.23
N ASN A 70 -3.05 -9.30 4.47
CA ASN A 70 -2.01 -8.70 5.31
C ASN A 70 -0.83 -9.66 5.53
N ALA A 71 -0.64 -10.65 4.65
CA ALA A 71 0.54 -11.50 4.70
C ALA A 71 1.80 -10.63 4.60
N VAL A 72 2.88 -11.05 5.26
CA VAL A 72 4.17 -10.37 5.20
C VAL A 72 5.25 -11.34 4.78
N ASP A 73 6.19 -10.85 3.97
CA ASP A 73 7.40 -11.57 3.61
C ASP A 73 8.46 -11.53 4.74
N GLU A 74 9.66 -12.07 4.49
CA GLU A 74 10.76 -12.05 5.47
C GLU A 74 11.27 -10.65 5.83
N ASP A 75 11.08 -9.68 4.94
CA ASP A 75 11.42 -8.28 5.14
C ASP A 75 10.29 -7.50 5.82
N GLY A 76 9.17 -8.15 6.17
CA GLY A 76 8.00 -7.49 6.75
C GLY A 76 7.14 -6.72 5.75
N ARG A 77 7.31 -6.95 4.44
CA ARG A 77 6.57 -6.25 3.39
C ARG A 77 5.21 -6.89 3.16
N SER A 78 4.16 -6.08 3.19
CA SER A 78 2.80 -6.49 2.83
C SER A 78 2.53 -6.39 1.33
N PRO A 79 1.49 -7.05 0.79
CA PRO A 79 1.03 -6.85 -0.58
C PRO A 79 0.75 -5.38 -0.90
N LEU A 80 0.20 -4.63 0.05
CA LEU A 80 -0.04 -3.20 -0.12
C LEU A 80 1.26 -2.44 -0.32
N LEU A 81 2.28 -2.74 0.49
CA LEU A 81 3.60 -2.12 0.35
C LEU A 81 4.23 -2.45 -1.02
N TYR A 82 4.09 -3.68 -1.51
CA TYR A 82 4.54 -4.07 -2.85
C TYR A 82 3.86 -3.26 -3.96
N ALA A 83 2.53 -3.11 -3.90
CA ALA A 83 1.79 -2.31 -4.89
C ALA A 83 2.21 -0.83 -4.87
N VAL A 84 2.44 -0.27 -3.68
CA VAL A 84 2.89 1.14 -3.55
C VAL A 84 4.33 1.31 -4.03
N LYS A 85 5.25 0.37 -3.71
CA LYS A 85 6.64 0.39 -4.20
C LYS A 85 6.71 0.30 -5.73
N ALA A 86 5.82 -0.49 -6.35
CA ALA A 86 5.68 -0.57 -7.80
C ALA A 86 4.97 0.65 -8.43
N ASN A 87 4.49 1.60 -7.62
CA ASN A 87 3.66 2.73 -8.04
C ASN A 87 2.35 2.30 -8.77
N GLU A 88 1.85 1.11 -8.45
CA GLU A 88 0.64 0.52 -9.02
C GLU A 88 -0.61 0.96 -8.26
N PHE A 89 -0.97 2.25 -8.38
CA PHE A 89 -2.05 2.86 -7.58
C PHE A 89 -3.40 2.13 -7.69
N ALA A 90 -3.78 1.64 -8.88
CA ALA A 90 -5.04 0.92 -9.05
C ALA A 90 -5.08 -0.38 -8.22
N THR A 91 -3.93 -1.03 -8.08
CA THR A 91 -3.78 -2.26 -7.30
C THR A 91 -3.70 -1.95 -5.81
N ALA A 92 -2.96 -0.90 -5.42
CA ALA A 92 -2.94 -0.41 -4.04
C ALA A 92 -4.35 -0.01 -3.58
N LYS A 93 -5.13 0.68 -4.43
CA LYS A 93 -6.52 1.05 -4.13
C LYS A 93 -7.40 -0.18 -3.90
N LEU A 94 -7.27 -1.22 -4.72
CA LEU A 94 -8.01 -2.47 -4.54
C LEU A 94 -7.71 -3.09 -3.16
N LEU A 95 -6.43 -3.15 -2.78
CA LEU A 95 -6.01 -3.66 -1.46
C LEU A 95 -6.55 -2.81 -0.31
N LEU A 96 -6.54 -1.47 -0.44
CA LEU A 96 -7.12 -0.57 0.55
C LEU A 96 -8.63 -0.73 0.67
N ASP A 97 -9.33 -0.90 -0.45
CA ASP A 97 -10.78 -1.15 -0.48
C ASP A 97 -11.13 -2.52 0.12
N ALA A 98 -10.22 -3.50 0.05
CA ALA A 98 -10.33 -4.78 0.74
C ALA A 98 -9.98 -4.73 2.23
N GLY A 99 -9.54 -3.57 2.75
CA GLY A 99 -9.20 -3.39 4.18
C GLY A 99 -7.75 -3.75 4.55
N ALA A 100 -6.81 -3.63 3.62
CA ALA A 100 -5.40 -3.83 3.91
C ALA A 100 -4.91 -2.89 5.01
N ASP A 101 -4.06 -3.40 5.91
CA ASP A 101 -3.45 -2.61 6.97
C ASP A 101 -2.39 -1.64 6.39
N THR A 102 -2.64 -0.35 6.54
CA THR A 102 -1.77 0.73 6.05
C THR A 102 -0.54 0.97 6.90
N ASN A 103 -0.50 0.43 8.12
CA ASN A 103 0.53 0.68 9.12
C ASN A 103 1.58 -0.43 9.21
N VAL A 104 1.49 -1.46 8.35
CA VAL A 104 2.57 -2.44 8.18
C VAL A 104 3.83 -1.74 7.68
N VAL A 105 4.96 -2.09 8.29
CA VAL A 105 6.27 -1.54 7.98
C VAL A 105 7.26 -2.66 7.66
N GLU A 106 8.12 -2.44 6.68
CA GLU A 106 9.24 -3.35 6.42
C GLU A 106 10.35 -3.18 7.47
N SER A 107 11.34 -4.07 7.47
CA SER A 107 12.40 -4.19 8.50
C SER A 107 13.16 -2.90 8.85
N ASN A 108 13.20 -1.91 7.94
CA ASN A 108 13.83 -0.61 8.19
C ASN A 108 12.87 0.46 8.76
N GLY A 109 11.61 0.09 9.02
CA GLY A 109 10.53 0.96 9.48
C GLY A 109 9.72 1.63 8.36
N THR A 110 10.06 1.40 7.09
CA THR A 110 9.40 2.07 5.95
C THR A 110 7.97 1.58 5.81
N SER A 111 7.03 2.53 5.79
CA SER A 111 5.60 2.29 5.58
C SER A 111 5.18 2.62 4.15
N CYS A 112 3.96 2.23 3.78
CA CYS A 112 3.36 2.61 2.49
C CYS A 112 3.36 4.14 2.28
N LEU A 113 3.16 4.93 3.35
CA LEU A 113 3.12 6.38 3.25
C LEU A 113 4.51 6.99 2.97
N HIS A 114 5.60 6.36 3.44
CA HIS A 114 6.96 6.77 3.10
C HIS A 114 7.25 6.55 1.61
N GLU A 115 6.89 5.39 1.06
CA GLU A 115 7.08 5.06 -0.37
C GLU A 115 6.20 5.94 -1.26
N ALA A 116 4.93 6.14 -0.90
CA ALA A 116 4.04 7.05 -1.64
C ALA A 116 4.57 8.49 -1.67
N ALA A 117 5.16 8.95 -0.56
CA ALA A 117 5.81 10.25 -0.47
C ALA A 117 7.07 10.33 -1.33
N ALA A 118 7.92 9.29 -1.30
CA ALA A 118 9.12 9.20 -2.14
C ALA A 118 8.79 9.25 -3.64
N HIS A 119 7.68 8.63 -4.05
CA HIS A 119 7.19 8.67 -5.43
C HIS A 119 6.45 9.96 -5.79
N GLY A 120 6.17 10.84 -4.83
CA GLY A 120 5.36 12.05 -5.05
C GLY A 120 3.90 11.76 -5.40
N SER A 121 3.41 10.57 -5.06
CA SER A 121 2.09 10.12 -5.46
C SER A 121 1.00 10.67 -4.54
N VAL A 122 0.48 11.85 -4.90
CA VAL A 122 -0.62 12.55 -4.19
C VAL A 122 -1.80 11.62 -3.95
N ARG A 123 -2.20 10.86 -4.99
CA ARG A 123 -3.33 9.95 -4.94
C ARG A 123 -3.11 8.81 -3.94
N ALA A 124 -1.91 8.21 -3.93
CA ALA A 124 -1.57 7.16 -2.99
C ALA A 124 -1.49 7.70 -1.56
N CYS A 125 -0.86 8.87 -1.34
CA CYS A 125 -0.77 9.50 -0.04
C CYS A 125 -2.16 9.78 0.55
N LYS A 126 -3.04 10.39 -0.26
CA LYS A 126 -4.42 10.69 0.16
C LYS A 126 -5.19 9.42 0.51
N ALA A 127 -5.16 8.41 -0.36
CA ALA A 127 -5.87 7.15 -0.11
C ALA A 127 -5.34 6.42 1.14
N LEU A 128 -4.03 6.48 1.41
CA LEU A 128 -3.44 5.90 2.61
C LEU A 128 -3.88 6.66 3.88
N LEU A 129 -3.87 7.99 3.85
CA LEU A 129 -4.27 8.84 4.98
C LEU A 129 -5.77 8.68 5.30
N GLU A 130 -6.64 8.64 4.29
CA GLU A 130 -8.07 8.37 4.44
C GLU A 130 -8.35 7.00 5.10
N ARG A 131 -7.41 6.06 4.98
CA ARG A 131 -7.49 4.71 5.56
C ARG A 131 -6.74 4.58 6.90
N GLY A 132 -6.26 5.68 7.47
CA GLY A 132 -5.65 5.71 8.80
C GLY A 132 -4.15 5.37 8.82
N ALA A 133 -3.44 5.62 7.71
CA ALA A 133 -1.98 5.52 7.70
C ALA A 133 -1.34 6.50 8.69
N ASN A 134 -0.35 6.02 9.44
CA ASN A 134 0.36 6.82 10.43
C ASN A 134 1.26 7.85 9.74
N LEU A 135 0.79 9.10 9.74
CA LEU A 135 1.47 10.27 9.19
C LEU A 135 2.80 10.60 9.91
N ASN A 136 2.92 10.19 11.17
CA ASN A 136 4.07 10.45 12.02
C ASN A 136 4.97 9.21 12.19
N ALA A 137 4.76 8.15 11.41
CA ALA A 137 5.68 7.04 11.35
C ALA A 137 7.11 7.57 11.05
N SER A 138 8.12 7.04 11.72
CA SER A 138 9.50 7.53 11.57
C SER A 138 10.44 6.38 11.26
N THR A 139 11.29 6.61 10.27
CA THR A 139 12.39 5.72 9.89
C THR A 139 13.73 6.38 10.15
N LYS A 140 14.82 5.68 9.80
CA LYS A 140 16.17 6.26 9.73
C LYS A 140 16.27 7.43 8.74
N ASN A 141 15.38 7.47 7.75
CA ASN A 141 15.32 8.52 6.73
C ASN A 141 14.36 9.66 7.11
N GLY A 142 13.79 9.62 8.33
CA GLY A 142 12.80 10.58 8.81
C GLY A 142 11.36 10.07 8.64
N THR A 143 10.41 11.00 8.77
CA THR A 143 8.97 10.72 8.58
C THR A 143 8.57 10.81 7.11
N PRO A 144 7.36 10.40 6.70
CA PRO A 144 6.91 10.56 5.31
C PRO A 144 7.01 12.00 4.81
N LEU A 145 6.71 12.98 5.68
CA LEU A 145 6.87 14.39 5.36
C LEU A 145 8.35 14.79 5.16
N HIS A 146 9.26 14.27 5.98
CA HIS A 146 10.69 14.52 5.79
C HIS A 146 11.18 13.96 4.45
N ILE A 147 10.72 12.76 4.09
CA ILE A 147 11.03 12.17 2.79
C ILE A 147 10.51 13.06 1.67
N ALA A 148 9.23 13.47 1.70
CA ALA A 148 8.63 14.36 0.69
C ALA A 148 9.40 15.68 0.49
N ILE A 149 10.01 16.21 1.56
CA ILE A 149 10.78 17.46 1.51
C ILE A 149 12.23 17.23 1.05
N CYS A 150 12.87 16.13 1.49
CA CYS A 150 14.29 15.84 1.22
C CYS A 150 14.60 15.47 -0.24
N ILE A 151 13.60 15.09 -1.04
CA ILE A 151 13.78 14.73 -2.46
C ILE A 151 14.27 15.94 -3.30
N LEU A 152 14.21 17.16 -2.76
CA LEU A 152 14.69 18.38 -3.40
C LEU A 152 15.79 19.05 -2.53
N PRO A 153 17.08 19.00 -2.93
CA PRO A 153 18.15 19.64 -2.18
C PRO A 153 18.02 21.18 -2.25
N GLY A 154 17.89 21.82 -1.10
CA GLY A 154 17.97 23.29 -0.96
C GLY A 154 16.63 24.05 -0.94
N VAL A 155 15.49 23.35 -0.88
CA VAL A 155 14.16 23.94 -1.02
C VAL A 155 13.33 23.69 0.25
N THR A 156 12.84 24.75 0.91
CA THR A 156 11.95 24.62 2.07
C THR A 156 10.58 24.07 1.65
N ALA A 157 9.84 23.42 2.57
CA ALA A 157 8.50 22.89 2.32
C ALA A 157 7.55 23.87 1.59
N LEU A 158 7.73 25.17 1.84
CA LEU A 158 6.95 26.26 1.25
C LEU A 158 7.27 26.52 -0.24
N HIS A 159 8.51 26.27 -0.68
CA HIS A 159 8.92 26.43 -2.08
C HIS A 159 8.58 25.18 -2.92
N VAL A 160 8.60 23.99 -2.31
CA VAL A 160 8.17 22.72 -2.95
C VAL A 160 6.67 22.76 -3.32
N ALA A 161 5.87 23.50 -2.56
CA ALA A 161 4.44 23.71 -2.79
C ALA A 161 4.09 24.37 -4.14
N ALA A 162 5.06 24.98 -4.83
CA ALA A 162 4.80 25.79 -6.01
C ALA A 162 5.06 25.08 -7.36
N GLU A 163 5.93 24.06 -7.41
CA GLU A 163 6.53 23.66 -8.71
C GLU A 163 6.28 22.21 -9.15
N THR A 164 5.72 21.35 -8.32
CA THR A 164 5.58 19.91 -8.65
C THR A 164 4.42 19.24 -7.91
N GLY A 165 3.99 18.04 -8.32
CA GLY A 165 2.99 17.23 -7.59
C GLY A 165 3.38 16.89 -6.14
N PHE A 166 4.65 17.10 -5.75
CA PHE A 166 5.10 17.00 -4.36
C PHE A 166 4.52 18.10 -3.46
N ALA A 167 4.17 19.25 -4.05
CA ALA A 167 3.45 20.32 -3.39
C ALA A 167 2.18 19.85 -2.69
N ASP A 168 1.35 19.13 -3.45
CA ASP A 168 0.07 18.63 -3.00
C ASP A 168 0.27 17.56 -1.92
N VAL A 169 1.33 16.74 -2.01
CA VAL A 169 1.69 15.79 -0.95
C VAL A 169 2.01 16.51 0.35
N VAL A 170 2.87 17.54 0.30
CA VAL A 170 3.24 18.33 1.48
C VAL A 170 2.03 19.07 2.04
N ALA A 171 1.19 19.66 1.17
CA ALA A 171 -0.01 20.36 1.58
C ALA A 171 -1.00 19.43 2.29
N ILE A 172 -1.27 18.25 1.73
CA ILE A 172 -2.15 17.24 2.35
C ILE A 172 -1.57 16.80 3.70
N MET A 173 -0.28 16.48 3.78
CA MET A 173 0.34 16.05 5.04
C MET A 173 0.35 17.15 6.11
N LEU A 174 0.49 18.42 5.74
CA LEU A 174 0.38 19.54 6.68
C LEU A 174 -1.06 19.78 7.12
N GLN A 175 -2.02 19.67 6.20
CA GLN A 175 -3.44 19.81 6.49
C GLN A 175 -3.91 18.76 7.50
N GLU A 176 -3.58 17.48 7.27
CA GLU A 176 -3.92 16.40 8.20
C GLU A 176 -3.29 16.60 9.58
N ARG A 177 -2.05 17.12 9.66
CA ARG A 177 -1.42 17.49 10.94
C ARG A 177 -2.18 18.59 11.67
N THR A 178 -2.64 19.61 10.97
CA THR A 178 -3.43 20.68 11.59
C THR A 178 -4.78 20.18 12.06
N ASP A 179 -5.42 19.29 11.30
CA ASP A 179 -6.72 18.71 11.66
C ASP A 179 -6.59 17.80 12.90
N GLU A 180 -5.54 16.97 12.97
CA GLU A 180 -5.19 16.21 14.18
C GLU A 180 -4.97 17.12 15.39
N ALA A 181 -4.21 18.21 15.22
CA ALA A 181 -3.93 19.16 16.31
C ALA A 181 -5.20 19.85 16.84
N ILE A 182 -6.10 20.26 15.94
CA ILE A 182 -7.41 20.85 16.31
C ILE A 182 -8.26 19.83 17.05
N LYS A 183 -8.32 18.58 16.59
CA LYS A 183 -9.07 17.50 17.25
C LYS A 183 -8.58 17.24 18.67
N ILE A 184 -7.25 17.20 18.88
CA ILE A 184 -6.65 17.03 20.20
C ILE A 184 -6.97 18.22 21.12
N ALA A 185 -6.97 19.45 20.60
CA ALA A 185 -7.32 20.65 21.37
C ALA A 185 -8.79 20.63 21.83
N ASN A 186 -9.71 20.20 20.97
CA ASN A 186 -11.13 20.08 21.31
C ASN A 186 -11.39 18.96 22.35
N GLN A 187 -10.73 17.81 22.24
CA GLN A 187 -10.89 16.73 23.24
C GLN A 187 -10.39 17.11 24.64
N ARG A 188 -9.39 17.98 24.74
CA ARG A 188 -8.88 18.48 26.02
C ARG A 188 -9.82 19.49 26.69
N THR A 189 -10.61 20.21 25.91
CA THR A 189 -11.58 21.18 26.43
C THR A 189 -12.86 20.51 26.93
N ASP A 190 -13.24 19.36 26.34
CA ASP A 190 -14.40 18.56 26.80
C ASP A 190 -14.12 17.73 28.07
N ALA A 191 -12.86 17.44 28.40
CA ALA A 191 -12.47 16.58 29.53
C ALA A 191 -12.27 17.31 30.87
N GLY A 192 -12.55 18.62 30.94
CA GLY A 192 -12.29 19.41 32.14
C GLY A 192 -13.23 20.59 32.30
N TYR A 193 -14.50 20.34 32.59
CA TYR A 193 -15.40 21.24 33.35
C TYR A 193 -16.74 20.52 33.63
N ILE A 194 -16.79 19.71 34.69
CA ILE A 194 -17.99 19.46 35.51
C ILE A 194 -17.56 19.30 36.98
#